data_AF-A0A7S3XQH8-F1
#
_entry.id   AF-A0A7S3XQH8-F1
#
_cell.length_a   1.000
_cell.length_b   1.000
_cell.length_c   1.000
_cell.angle_alpha   90.00
_cell.angle_beta   90.00
_cell.angle_gamma   90.00
#
_symmetry.space_group_name_H-M   'P 1'
#
loop_
_entity.id
_entity.type
_entity.pdbx_description
1 polymer ?
#
loop_
_entity_poly.entity_id
_entity_poly.type
_entity_poly.pdbx_seq_one_letter_code
_entity_poly.pdbx_strand_id
1 'polypeptide(L)'
;MAAMGAAALAALPAFAVARRGVGAVRWEGGVDVRGLDLDALVAIEDRAVAVYEGVAEEEKPPRGRGLNRPALVTLEGVTPPVGVDGAKFAAKVERRTRKMGAEFVGYDVERGVWRFRTQHF
;
A
#
# COMPACT_ATOMS: atom_id res chain seq x y z
N MET A 1 -1.51 -21.83 -15.59
CA MET A 1 -1.69 -21.14 -14.30
C MET A 1 -2.30 -22.16 -13.35
N ALA A 2 -1.56 -22.59 -12.31
CA ALA A 2 -2.07 -23.60 -11.38
C ALA A 2 -3.27 -23.03 -10.60
N ALA A 3 -4.40 -23.74 -10.62
CA ALA A 3 -5.55 -23.40 -9.81
C ALA A 3 -5.17 -23.56 -8.33
N MET A 4 -5.02 -22.44 -7.63
CA MET A 4 -4.80 -22.43 -6.19
C MET A 4 -6.08 -22.96 -5.50
N GLY A 5 -5.96 -24.05 -4.73
CA GLY A 5 -7.10 -24.61 -4.00
C GLY A 5 -7.67 -23.62 -2.96
N ALA A 6 -8.94 -23.77 -2.59
CA ALA A 6 -9.66 -22.84 -1.71
C ALA A 6 -8.96 -22.54 -0.37
N ALA A 7 -8.18 -23.50 0.16
CA ALA A 7 -7.39 -23.33 1.37
C ALA A 7 -6.21 -22.34 1.19
N ALA A 8 -5.62 -22.26 0.00
CA ALA A 8 -4.53 -21.33 -0.30
C ALA A 8 -5.01 -19.87 -0.34
N LEU A 9 -6.27 -19.64 -0.70
CA LEU A 9 -6.88 -18.30 -0.72
C LEU A 9 -7.35 -17.82 0.66
N ALA A 10 -7.52 -18.72 1.62
CA ALA A 10 -7.95 -18.38 2.98
C ALA A 10 -6.83 -17.75 3.84
N ALA A 11 -5.57 -17.93 3.43
CA ALA A 11 -4.41 -17.40 4.13
C ALA A 11 -3.25 -17.20 3.13
N LEU A 12 -3.47 -16.37 2.12
CA LEU A 12 -2.49 -16.15 1.06
C LEU A 12 -1.29 -15.35 1.62
N PRO A 13 -0.08 -15.95 1.68
CA PRO A 13 1.09 -15.25 2.21
C PRO A 13 1.57 -14.21 1.21
N ALA A 14 2.04 -13.07 1.72
CA ALA A 14 2.58 -11.98 0.90
C ALA A 14 1.63 -11.52 -0.22
N PHE A 15 0.32 -11.57 0.04
CA PHE A 15 -0.70 -11.07 -0.87
C PHE A 15 -0.41 -9.61 -1.26
N ALA A 16 -0.52 -9.31 -2.55
CA ALA A 16 -0.27 -7.98 -3.08
C ALA A 16 -1.27 -7.60 -4.16
N VAL A 17 -1.65 -6.34 -4.17
CA VAL A 17 -2.41 -5.69 -5.24
C VAL A 17 -1.51 -4.60 -5.82
N ALA A 18 -1.42 -4.51 -7.14
CA ALA A 18 -0.52 -3.59 -7.82
C ALA A 18 -1.16 -3.02 -9.08
N ARG A 19 -0.90 -1.73 -9.32
CA ARG A 19 -1.16 -1.06 -10.59
C ARG A 19 0.19 -0.72 -11.21
N ARG A 20 0.51 -1.42 -12.29
CA ARG A 20 1.83 -1.33 -12.95
C ARG A 20 2.17 0.12 -13.28
N GLY A 21 3.33 0.57 -12.81
CA GLY A 21 3.85 1.92 -13.05
C GLY A 21 3.25 3.01 -12.16
N VAL A 22 2.38 2.66 -11.20
CA VAL A 22 1.75 3.60 -10.26
C VAL A 22 2.07 3.23 -8.83
N GLY A 23 1.90 1.96 -8.46
CA GLY A 23 2.22 1.51 -7.12
C GLY A 23 1.71 0.12 -6.78
N ALA A 24 1.95 -0.29 -5.54
CA ALA A 24 1.55 -1.58 -5.00
C ALA A 24 1.32 -1.50 -3.49
N VAL A 25 0.45 -2.39 -3.02
CA VAL A 25 0.24 -2.69 -1.60
C VAL A 25 0.50 -4.16 -1.40
N ARG A 26 1.39 -4.48 -0.46
CA ARG A 26 1.70 -5.86 -0.09
C ARG A 26 1.46 -6.07 1.40
N TRP A 27 0.45 -6.87 1.72
CA TRP A 27 0.07 -7.15 3.09
C TRP A 27 1.02 -8.14 3.74
N GLU A 28 1.26 -7.94 5.04
CA GLU A 28 2.07 -8.83 5.86
C GLU A 28 1.21 -9.97 6.43
N GLY A 29 1.81 -11.16 6.55
CA GLY A 29 1.11 -12.37 6.99
C GLY A 29 0.17 -12.97 5.94
N GLY A 30 -0.62 -13.96 6.36
CA GLY A 30 -1.63 -14.62 5.51
C GLY A 30 -2.92 -13.84 5.47
N VAL A 31 -3.40 -13.49 4.27
CA VAL A 31 -4.63 -12.73 4.04
C VAL A 31 -5.71 -13.66 3.49
N ASP A 32 -6.90 -13.62 4.09
CA ASP A 32 -8.09 -14.24 3.50
C ASP A 32 -8.65 -13.30 2.45
N VAL A 33 -8.58 -13.70 1.18
CA VAL A 33 -9.03 -12.88 0.04
C VAL A 33 -10.35 -13.38 -0.55
N ARG A 34 -10.97 -14.40 0.06
CA ARG A 34 -12.20 -15.00 -0.46
C ARG A 34 -13.36 -14.01 -0.33
N GLY A 35 -14.10 -13.82 -1.42
CA GLY A 35 -15.28 -12.94 -1.44
C GLY A 35 -14.96 -11.45 -1.38
N LEU A 36 -13.68 -11.05 -1.46
CA LEU A 36 -13.30 -9.64 -1.58
C LEU A 36 -13.39 -9.19 -3.05
N ASP A 37 -14.08 -8.07 -3.27
CA ASP A 37 -13.98 -7.33 -4.52
C ASP A 37 -12.80 -6.35 -4.40
N LEU A 38 -11.64 -6.74 -4.94
CA LEU A 38 -10.41 -5.95 -4.80
C LEU A 38 -10.46 -4.64 -5.59
N ASP A 39 -11.19 -4.59 -6.70
CA ASP A 39 -11.32 -3.39 -7.52
C ASP A 39 -12.16 -2.33 -6.80
N ALA A 40 -13.15 -2.76 -6.00
CA ALA A 40 -13.92 -1.87 -5.13
C ALA A 40 -13.17 -1.48 -3.85
N LEU A 41 -12.34 -2.38 -3.31
CA LEU A 41 -11.72 -2.20 -2.00
C LEU A 41 -10.36 -1.51 -2.02
N VAL A 42 -9.62 -1.56 -3.13
CA VAL A 42 -8.24 -1.07 -3.21
C VAL A 42 -8.09 -0.13 -4.40
N ALA A 43 -7.89 1.15 -4.10
CA ALA A 43 -7.56 2.17 -5.09
C ALA A 43 -6.06 2.45 -5.08
N ILE A 44 -5.41 2.35 -6.25
CA ILE A 44 -4.01 2.71 -6.46
C ILE A 44 -3.95 3.79 -7.54
N GLU A 45 -3.73 5.02 -7.12
CA GLU A 45 -3.72 6.22 -7.96
C GLU A 45 -2.35 6.92 -7.90
N ASP A 46 -2.17 7.96 -8.72
CA ASP A 46 -0.93 8.73 -8.72
C ASP A 46 -0.60 9.22 -7.31
N ARG A 47 0.53 8.71 -6.77
CA ARG A 47 1.07 9.05 -5.45
C ARG A 47 0.11 8.78 -4.27
N ALA A 48 -0.88 7.92 -4.46
CA ALA A 48 -1.87 7.60 -3.44
C ALA A 48 -2.30 6.13 -3.49
N VAL A 49 -2.55 5.58 -2.31
CA VAL A 49 -3.19 4.29 -2.11
C VAL A 49 -4.29 4.49 -1.08
N ALA A 50 -5.47 3.97 -1.37
CA ALA A 50 -6.57 3.89 -0.41
C ALA A 50 -7.09 2.45 -0.36
N VAL A 51 -7.45 2.00 0.85
CA VAL A 51 -8.06 0.70 1.09
C VAL A 51 -9.33 0.95 1.89
N TYR A 52 -10.44 0.34 1.49
CA TYR A 52 -11.78 0.66 2.00
C TYR A 52 -12.19 2.12 1.73
N GLU A 53 -11.82 2.68 0.58
CA GLU A 53 -12.28 4.02 0.19
C GLU A 53 -13.80 4.02 0.00
N GLY A 54 -14.49 5.02 0.54
CA GLY A 54 -15.95 5.12 0.47
C GLY A 54 -16.73 4.15 1.38
N VAL A 55 -16.04 3.30 2.14
CA VAL A 55 -16.65 2.48 3.20
C VAL A 55 -16.70 3.31 4.49
N ALA A 56 -17.85 3.34 5.16
CA ALA A 56 -17.99 4.04 6.43
C ALA A 56 -17.03 3.47 7.48
N GLU A 57 -16.51 4.30 8.38
CA GLU A 57 -15.52 3.86 9.38
C GLU A 57 -16.06 2.74 10.28
N GLU A 58 -17.34 2.77 10.61
CA GLU A 58 -18.06 1.75 11.35
C GLU A 58 -18.23 0.42 10.59
N GLU A 59 -18.14 0.45 9.26
CA GLU A 59 -18.25 -0.74 8.39
C GLU A 59 -16.87 -1.32 8.04
N LYS A 60 -15.79 -0.57 8.28
CA LYS A 60 -14.44 -1.07 8.06
C LYS A 60 -14.14 -2.26 9.00
N PRO A 61 -13.49 -3.32 8.49
CA PRO A 61 -13.06 -4.42 9.35
C PRO A 61 -12.15 -3.91 10.48
N PRO A 62 -12.22 -4.48 11.70
CA PRO A 62 -11.31 -4.12 12.78
C PRO A 62 -9.84 -4.33 12.40
N ARG A 63 -8.93 -3.62 13.06
CA ARG A 63 -7.48 -3.79 12.88
C ARG A 63 -7.08 -5.28 12.98
N GLY A 64 -6.31 -5.75 12.01
CA GLY A 64 -5.90 -7.14 11.84
C GLY A 64 -6.89 -8.02 11.07
N ARG A 65 -8.08 -7.52 10.70
CA ARG A 65 -9.09 -8.26 9.91
C ARG A 65 -9.15 -7.76 8.47
N GLY A 66 -9.49 -8.65 7.54
CA GLY A 66 -9.49 -8.35 6.11
C GLY A 66 -8.18 -7.72 5.66
N LEU A 67 -8.27 -6.65 4.86
CA LEU A 67 -7.15 -5.84 4.41
C LEU A 67 -6.76 -4.75 5.42
N ASN A 68 -7.50 -4.57 6.52
CA ASN A 68 -7.23 -3.57 7.54
C ASN A 68 -6.12 -4.04 8.49
N ARG A 69 -4.88 -4.15 7.98
CA ARG A 69 -3.76 -4.78 8.68
C ARG A 69 -2.42 -4.24 8.17
N PRO A 70 -1.28 -4.63 8.76
CA PRO A 70 0.01 -4.15 8.32
C PRO A 70 0.31 -4.48 6.85
N ALA A 71 0.86 -3.50 6.14
CA ALA A 71 1.21 -3.64 4.73
C ALA A 71 2.39 -2.74 4.36
N LEU A 72 3.23 -3.23 3.44
CA LEU A 72 4.21 -2.44 2.73
C LEU A 72 3.55 -1.77 1.52
N VAL A 73 3.55 -0.45 1.49
CA VAL A 73 3.09 0.36 0.38
C VAL A 73 4.28 0.80 -0.46
N THR A 74 4.14 0.73 -1.78
CA THR A 74 5.07 1.27 -2.77
C THR A 74 4.32 2.23 -3.67
N LEU A 75 4.80 3.47 -3.77
CA LEU A 75 4.33 4.47 -4.73
C LEU A 75 5.44 4.72 -5.76
N GLU A 76 5.09 4.69 -7.03
CA GLU A 76 5.98 4.98 -8.17
C GLU A 76 5.66 6.37 -8.74
N GLY A 77 6.58 6.95 -9.51
CA GLY A 77 6.36 8.29 -10.12
C GLY A 77 6.41 9.46 -9.13
N VAL A 78 6.86 9.23 -7.90
CA VAL A 78 7.00 10.27 -6.87
C VAL A 78 8.35 10.95 -7.06
N THR A 79 8.45 11.90 -7.99
CA THR A 79 9.71 12.60 -8.30
C THR A 79 9.72 14.03 -7.73
N PRO A 80 10.92 14.60 -7.47
CA PRO A 80 11.05 16.01 -7.11
C PRO A 80 10.51 16.91 -8.24
N PRO A 81 9.79 17.99 -7.93
CA PRO A 81 9.47 19.01 -8.92
C PRO A 81 10.74 19.60 -9.54
N VAL A 82 10.64 20.13 -10.76
CA VAL A 82 11.77 20.77 -11.46
C VAL A 82 12.39 21.86 -10.58
N GLY A 83 13.73 21.83 -10.46
CA GLY A 83 14.49 22.77 -9.64
C GLY A 83 14.49 22.47 -8.13
N VAL A 84 13.81 21.42 -7.67
CA VAL A 84 13.87 20.98 -6.27
C VAL A 84 15.02 19.99 -6.10
N ASP A 85 15.89 20.28 -5.13
CA ASP A 85 16.97 19.38 -4.73
C ASP A 85 16.43 18.02 -4.25
N GLY A 86 17.01 16.95 -4.79
CA GLY A 86 16.57 15.57 -4.52
C GLY A 86 16.70 15.16 -3.05
N ALA A 87 17.76 15.59 -2.36
CA ALA A 87 17.95 15.28 -0.94
C ALA A 87 16.93 16.00 -0.07
N LYS A 88 16.64 17.28 -0.35
CA LYS A 88 15.56 18.02 0.31
C LYS A 88 14.20 17.37 0.08
N PHE A 89 13.94 16.87 -1.13
CA PHE A 89 12.70 16.15 -1.44
C PHE A 89 12.62 14.81 -0.68
N ALA A 90 13.70 14.02 -0.64
CA ALA A 90 13.77 12.79 0.13
C ALA A 90 13.45 13.01 1.63
N ALA A 91 14.05 14.03 2.24
CA ALA A 91 13.77 14.41 3.63
C ALA A 91 12.30 14.84 3.83
N LYS A 92 11.67 15.46 2.82
CA LYS A 92 10.24 15.80 2.83
C LYS A 92 9.37 14.54 2.76
N VAL A 93 9.74 13.58 1.93
CA VAL A 93 9.05 12.28 1.79
C VAL A 93 9.08 11.50 3.11
N GLU A 94 10.24 11.37 3.73
CA GLU A 94 10.38 10.71 5.04
C GLU A 94 9.54 11.40 6.12
N ARG A 95 9.62 12.75 6.22
CA ARG A 95 8.82 13.52 7.18
C ARG A 95 7.32 13.34 6.95
N ARG A 96 6.87 13.31 5.70
CA ARG A 96 5.45 13.09 5.34
C ARG A 96 5.00 11.69 5.76
N THR A 97 5.86 10.69 5.56
CA THR A 97 5.60 9.30 5.99
C THR A 97 5.36 9.21 7.50
N ARG A 98 6.24 9.83 8.30
CA ARG A 98 6.07 9.83 9.76
C ARG A 98 4.81 10.57 10.20
N LYS A 99 4.48 11.68 9.52
CA LYS A 99 3.28 12.48 9.83
C LYS A 99 1.97 11.70 9.62
N MET A 100 1.93 10.77 8.66
CA MET A 100 0.77 9.89 8.45
C MET A 100 0.75 8.67 9.39
N GLY A 101 1.67 8.58 10.37
CA GLY A 101 1.75 7.45 11.30
C GLY A 101 2.33 6.17 10.67
N ALA A 102 2.94 6.28 9.49
CA ALA A 102 3.59 5.16 8.81
C ALA A 102 5.09 5.10 9.13
N GLU A 103 5.65 3.89 9.02
CA GLU A 103 7.07 3.65 9.12
C GLU A 103 7.73 3.89 7.76
N PHE A 104 8.71 4.79 7.72
CA PHE A 104 9.49 5.03 6.51
C PHE A 104 10.42 3.87 6.23
N VAL A 105 10.32 3.28 5.03
CA VAL A 105 11.18 2.18 4.60
C VAL A 105 12.27 2.70 3.66
N GLY A 106 11.93 3.60 2.73
CA GLY A 106 12.92 4.21 1.86
C GLY A 106 12.31 5.06 0.75
N TYR A 107 13.15 5.89 0.14
CA TYR A 107 12.82 6.67 -1.05
C TYR A 107 13.99 6.65 -2.03
N ASP A 108 13.73 6.14 -3.23
CA ASP A 108 14.67 6.16 -4.36
C ASP A 108 14.35 7.38 -5.22
N VAL A 109 15.21 8.39 -5.15
CA VAL A 109 15.00 9.67 -5.84
C VAL A 109 15.14 9.55 -7.35
N GLU A 110 16.02 8.68 -7.84
CA GLU A 110 16.27 8.49 -9.27
C GLU A 110 15.09 7.80 -9.94
N ARG A 111 14.54 6.77 -9.27
CA ARG A 111 13.38 6.02 -9.77
C ARG A 111 12.05 6.62 -9.36
N GLY A 112 12.04 7.58 -8.45
CA GLY A 112 10.82 8.15 -7.86
C GLY A 112 9.98 7.13 -7.09
N VAL A 113 10.64 6.21 -6.38
CA VAL A 113 9.96 5.11 -5.67
C VAL A 113 9.95 5.36 -4.17
N TRP A 114 8.76 5.57 -3.60
CA TRP A 114 8.55 5.77 -2.17
C TRP A 114 7.96 4.51 -1.53
N ARG A 115 8.66 3.96 -0.53
CA ARG A 115 8.22 2.80 0.24
C ARG A 115 8.00 3.15 1.71
N PHE A 116 6.89 2.69 2.26
CA PHE A 116 6.57 2.83 3.67
C PHE A 116 5.68 1.70 4.15
N ARG A 117 5.72 1.39 5.45
CA ARG A 117 4.87 0.40 6.07
C ARG A 117 3.76 1.11 6.86
N THR A 118 2.52 0.74 6.60
CA THR A 118 1.38 1.11 7.45
C THR A 118 1.06 -0.04 8.41
N GLN A 119 0.49 0.29 9.57
CA GLN A 119 0.02 -0.70 10.56
C GLN A 119 -1.42 -1.16 10.26
N HIS A 120 -2.21 -0.34 9.56
CA HIS A 120 -3.63 -0.57 9.25
C HIS A 120 -4.11 0.49 8.21
N PHE A 121 -5.35 0.40 7.74
CA PHE A 121 -5.98 1.31 6.77
C PHE A 121 -7.30 1.88 7.27
#